data_AF-A0A6V7KVM9-F1
#
_entry.id   AF-A0A6V7KVM9-F1
#
_cell.length_a   1.000
_cell.length_b   1.000
_cell.length_c   1.000
_cell.angle_alpha   90.00
_cell.angle_beta   90.00
_cell.angle_gamma   90.00
#
_symmetry.space_group_name_H-M   'P 1'
#
loop_
_entity.id
_entity.type
_entity.pdbx_description
1 polymer ?
#
loop_
_entity_poly.entity_id
_entity_poly.type
_entity_poly.pdbx_seq_one_letter_code
_entity_poly.pdbx_strand_id
1 'polypeptide(L)'
;FIADNIDDNEIFKNEKRAQELVMEAWKYHLLPERRAMLQSPRTKPRKATVGQLLAVGGMEDHRGYTTIEAYSLSDDSWKVLMTMNGRRLQFGAAVVENKLIVVGGRDGLKTMNCVDRLDFTTLRWSSLPSMNTHRHGL
;
A
#
# COMPACT_ATOMS: atom_id res chain seq x y z
N PHE A 1 17.69 16.73 12.80
CA PHE A 1 16.69 17.76 13.16
C PHE A 1 16.48 17.86 14.66
N ILE A 2 15.94 16.85 15.36
CA ILE A 2 15.68 16.97 16.81
C ILE A 2 16.98 17.23 17.58
N ALA A 3 18.02 16.41 17.41
CA ALA A 3 19.32 16.63 18.06
C ALA A 3 19.91 18.01 17.73
N ASP A 4 19.83 18.43 16.46
CA ASP A 4 20.51 19.65 16.02
C ASP A 4 19.75 20.96 16.32
N ASN A 5 18.45 20.91 16.63
CA ASN A 5 17.59 22.11 16.75
C ASN A 5 16.84 22.22 18.07
N ILE A 6 16.77 21.15 18.87
CA ILE A 6 15.95 21.10 20.09
C ILE A 6 16.82 21.02 21.35
N ASP A 7 18.00 20.38 21.30
CA ASP A 7 18.85 20.17 22.48
C ASP A 7 19.32 21.46 23.15
N ASP A 8 19.52 22.54 22.39
CA ASP A 8 20.03 23.82 22.92
C ASP A 8 18.97 24.89 23.18
N ASN A 9 17.70 24.60 22.94
CA ASN A 9 16.64 25.58 23.10
C ASN A 9 16.19 25.69 24.58
N GLU A 10 16.33 26.88 25.18
CA GLU A 10 16.01 27.13 26.59
C GLU A 10 14.54 26.85 26.95
N ILE A 11 13.62 27.04 26.01
CA ILE A 11 12.18 26.78 26.22
C ILE A 11 11.97 25.30 26.56
N PHE A 12 12.69 24.40 25.88
CA PHE A 12 12.55 22.96 26.09
C PHE A 12 13.36 22.45 27.28
N LYS A 13 14.42 23.17 27.69
CA LYS A 13 15.20 22.83 28.89
C LYS A 13 14.42 23.09 30.19
N ASN A 14 13.59 24.13 30.23
CA ASN A 14 12.94 24.54 31.47
C ASN A 14 11.53 23.98 31.66
N GLU A 15 10.88 23.49 30.61
CA GLU A 15 9.54 22.95 30.68
C GLU A 15 9.53 21.41 30.71
N LYS A 16 9.16 20.83 31.87
CA LYS A 16 9.07 19.37 32.06
C LYS A 16 8.21 18.69 30.99
N ARG A 17 7.09 19.32 30.62
CA ARG A 17 6.18 18.76 29.63
C ARG A 17 6.81 18.69 28.23
N ALA A 18 7.60 19.69 27.86
CA ALA A 18 8.33 19.68 26.61
C ALA A 18 9.39 18.57 26.60
N GLN A 19 10.15 18.40 27.69
CA GLN A 19 11.14 17.33 27.81
C GLN A 19 10.51 15.94 27.63
N GLU A 20 9.33 15.69 28.22
CA GLU A 20 8.60 14.44 28.05
C GLU A 20 8.27 14.16 26.57
N LEU A 21 7.85 15.19 25.82
CA LEU A 21 7.52 15.07 24.40
C LEU A 21 8.76 14.86 23.53
N VAL A 22 9.87 15.54 23.83
CA VAL A 22 11.16 15.36 23.13
C VAL A 22 11.67 13.93 23.34
N MET A 23 11.61 13.44 24.58
CA MET A 23 12.01 12.07 24.92
C MET A 23 11.09 11.01 24.26
N GLU A 24 9.79 11.27 24.17
CA GLU A 24 8.85 10.44 23.40
C GLU A 24 9.30 10.33 21.94
N ALA A 25 9.58 11.47 21.30
CA ALA A 25 10.02 11.52 19.91
C ALA A 25 11.38 10.82 19.70
N TRP A 26 12.36 11.06 20.57
CA TRP A 26 13.67 10.40 20.52
C TRP A 26 13.56 8.89 20.59
N LYS A 27 12.83 8.36 21.57
CA LYS A 27 12.64 6.90 21.71
C LYS A 27 12.01 6.31 20.45
N TYR A 28 11.01 6.98 19.88
CA TYR A 28 10.34 6.50 18.67
C TYR A 28 11.24 6.49 17.42
N HIS A 29 12.06 7.54 17.24
CA HIS A 29 12.94 7.66 16.08
C HIS A 29 14.19 6.79 16.19
N LEU A 30 14.77 6.66 17.39
CA LEU A 30 16.02 5.93 17.63
C LEU A 30 15.82 4.42 17.84
N LEU A 31 14.60 3.96 18.12
CA LEU A 31 14.30 2.53 18.39
C LEU A 31 13.24 2.00 17.41
N PRO A 32 13.55 1.87 16.10
CA PRO A 32 12.60 1.43 15.08
C PRO A 32 11.97 0.06 15.40
N GLU A 33 12.76 -0.89 15.88
CA GLU A 33 12.35 -2.23 16.31
C GLU A 33 11.27 -2.23 17.41
N ARG A 34 11.20 -1.15 18.20
CA ARG A 34 10.28 -1.02 19.35
C ARG A 34 9.07 -0.14 19.06
N ARG A 35 8.92 0.37 17.84
CA ARG A 35 7.81 1.29 17.49
C ARG A 35 6.42 0.70 17.76
N ALA A 36 6.26 -0.61 17.61
CA ALA A 36 5.02 -1.30 17.94
C ALA A 36 4.60 -1.13 19.42
N MET A 37 5.57 -0.97 20.32
CA MET A 37 5.35 -0.76 21.76
C MET A 37 5.28 0.72 22.16
N LEU A 38 5.63 1.65 21.26
CA LEU A 38 5.69 3.09 21.50
C LEU A 38 4.51 3.84 20.85
N GLN A 39 3.32 3.26 20.88
CA GLN A 39 2.12 3.80 20.23
C GLN A 39 1.46 4.89 21.08
N SER A 40 1.19 6.04 20.46
CA SER A 40 0.52 7.19 21.06
C SER A 40 -0.22 7.98 19.97
N PRO A 41 -1.12 8.91 20.30
CA PRO A 41 -1.75 9.79 19.32
C PRO A 41 -0.75 10.56 18.43
N ARG A 42 0.47 10.83 18.92
CA ARG A 42 1.53 11.58 18.21
C ARG A 42 2.47 10.68 17.40
N THR A 43 2.60 9.41 17.77
CA THR A 43 3.40 8.43 17.03
C THR A 43 2.59 7.67 15.97
N LYS A 44 1.31 8.03 15.82
CA LYS A 44 0.51 7.63 14.67
C LYS A 44 1.13 8.23 13.40
N PRO A 45 1.41 7.40 12.37
CA PRO A 45 1.79 7.91 11.08
C PRO A 45 0.75 8.96 10.61
N ARG A 46 1.23 10.08 10.08
CA ARG A 46 0.36 11.02 9.37
C ARG A 46 -0.40 10.22 8.32
N LYS A 47 -1.72 10.43 8.17
CA LYS A 47 -2.50 9.86 7.06
C LYS A 47 -1.68 10.09 5.78
N ALA A 48 -1.23 9.00 5.16
CA ALA A 48 -0.38 9.09 4.00
C ALA A 48 -1.12 9.89 2.92
N THR A 49 -0.62 11.07 2.60
CA THR A 49 -1.02 11.79 1.38
C THR A 49 -0.46 11.09 0.13
N VAL A 50 0.50 10.19 0.33
CA VAL A 50 1.07 9.32 -0.69
C VAL A 50 0.17 8.08 -0.76
N GLY A 51 -0.40 7.82 -1.95
CA GLY A 51 -1.21 6.62 -2.19
C GLY A 51 -0.43 5.33 -1.90
N GLN A 52 -1.12 4.20 -1.92
CA GLN A 52 -0.46 2.89 -1.79
C GLN A 52 0.08 2.42 -3.14
N LEU A 53 1.26 1.77 -3.12
CA LEU A 53 1.79 1.06 -4.28
C LEU A 53 1.25 -0.37 -4.26
N LEU A 54 0.68 -0.79 -5.39
CA LEU A 54 0.13 -2.13 -5.58
C LEU A 54 0.88 -2.85 -6.70
N ALA A 55 1.26 -4.09 -6.45
CA ALA A 55 1.67 -5.05 -7.48
C ALA A 55 0.50 -6.01 -7.71
N VAL A 56 0.03 -6.14 -8.96
CA VAL A 56 -1.18 -6.91 -9.30
C VAL A 56 -0.76 -8.01 -10.27
N GLY A 57 -0.91 -9.27 -9.86
CA GLY A 57 -0.61 -10.42 -10.69
C GLY A 57 0.86 -10.48 -11.13
N GLY A 58 1.09 -10.72 -12.42
CA GLY A 58 2.42 -10.86 -12.99
C GLY A 58 2.79 -12.32 -13.28
N MET A 59 4.06 -12.53 -13.62
CA MET A 59 4.58 -13.82 -14.05
C MET A 59 6.00 -13.98 -13.53
N GLU A 60 6.27 -15.16 -12.97
CA GLU A 60 7.63 -15.64 -12.71
C GLU A 60 7.78 -16.94 -13.50
N ASP A 61 8.76 -16.96 -14.40
CA ASP A 61 8.96 -18.01 -15.39
C ASP A 61 7.67 -18.37 -16.15
N HIS A 62 7.05 -19.48 -15.76
CA HIS A 62 5.85 -20.04 -16.40
C HIS A 62 4.61 -19.97 -15.49
N ARG A 63 4.76 -19.47 -14.25
CA ARG A 63 3.71 -19.37 -13.24
C ARG A 63 3.13 -17.97 -13.26
N GLY A 64 1.82 -17.87 -13.54
CA GLY A 64 1.11 -16.60 -13.43
C GLY A 64 0.62 -16.40 -12.01
N TYR A 65 0.95 -15.25 -11.42
CA TYR A 65 0.49 -14.89 -10.10
C TYR A 65 -0.92 -14.34 -10.14
N THR A 66 -1.69 -14.66 -9.10
CA THR A 66 -3.02 -14.10 -8.86
C THR A 66 -3.03 -13.16 -7.68
N THR A 67 -1.93 -13.03 -6.95
CA THR A 67 -1.83 -12.16 -5.77
C THR A 67 -1.85 -10.69 -6.17
N ILE A 68 -2.42 -9.89 -5.27
CA ILE A 68 -2.31 -8.43 -5.25
C ILE A 68 -1.55 -8.11 -3.98
N GLU A 69 -0.38 -7.50 -4.12
CA GLU A 69 0.49 -7.14 -3.01
C GLU A 69 0.50 -5.63 -2.85
N ALA A 70 0.44 -5.17 -1.60
CA ALA A 70 0.53 -3.77 -1.24
C ALA A 70 1.84 -3.53 -0.50
N TYR A 71 2.55 -2.48 -0.92
CA TYR A 71 3.76 -2.06 -0.24
C TYR A 71 3.42 -1.15 0.94
N SER A 72 3.94 -1.49 2.11
CA SER A 72 3.76 -0.76 3.35
C SER A 72 4.99 0.08 3.65
N LEU A 73 4.83 1.40 3.54
CA LEU A 73 5.89 2.37 3.84
C LEU A 73 6.30 2.39 5.31
N SER A 74 5.44 1.92 6.21
CA SER A 74 5.71 1.93 7.65
C SER A 74 6.70 0.86 8.09
N ASP A 75 6.73 -0.27 7.39
CA ASP A 75 7.55 -1.43 7.72
C ASP A 75 8.48 -1.84 6.57
N ASP A 76 8.54 -1.05 5.50
CA ASP A 76 9.38 -1.28 4.32
C ASP A 76 9.20 -2.71 3.76
N SER A 77 7.94 -3.15 3.64
CA SER A 77 7.64 -4.52 3.26
C SER A 77 6.45 -4.66 2.31
N TRP A 78 6.46 -5.73 1.51
CA TRP A 78 5.33 -6.13 0.69
C TRP A 78 4.43 -7.10 1.46
N LYS A 79 3.12 -6.90 1.36
CA LYS A 79 2.11 -7.76 1.99
C LYS A 79 1.03 -8.12 0.98
N VAL A 80 0.60 -9.39 1.01
CA VAL A 80 -0.54 -9.83 0.20
C VAL A 80 -1.80 -9.15 0.71
N LEU A 81 -2.48 -8.41 -0.17
CA LEU A 81 -3.72 -7.71 0.09
C LEU A 81 -4.93 -8.56 -0.30
N MET A 82 -4.93 -9.09 -1.53
CA MET A 82 -6.04 -9.85 -2.12
C MET A 82 -5.53 -10.82 -3.18
N THR A 83 -6.41 -11.69 -3.70
CA THR A 83 -6.14 -12.51 -4.88
C THR A 83 -7.19 -12.25 -5.96
N MET A 84 -6.79 -12.27 -7.22
CA MET A 84 -7.66 -12.23 -8.39
C MET A 84 -8.45 -13.55 -8.53
N ASN A 85 -9.62 -13.49 -9.17
CA ASN A 85 -10.49 -14.66 -9.41
C ASN A 85 -9.84 -15.76 -10.29
N GLY A 86 -8.76 -15.44 -10.99
CA GLY A 86 -8.05 -16.39 -11.83
C GLY A 86 -6.75 -15.82 -12.36
N ARG A 87 -5.94 -16.68 -12.98
CA ARG A 87 -4.71 -16.28 -13.65
C ARG A 87 -5.05 -15.30 -14.78
N ARG A 88 -4.41 -14.14 -14.75
CA ARG A 88 -4.53 -13.13 -15.80
C ARG A 88 -3.18 -12.46 -16.01
N LEU A 89 -2.77 -12.37 -17.28
CA LEU A 89 -1.49 -11.81 -17.70
C LEU A 89 -1.73 -10.71 -18.73
N GLN A 90 -0.80 -9.77 -18.85
CA GLN A 90 -0.83 -8.71 -19.88
C GLN A 90 -2.16 -7.95 -19.93
N PHE A 91 -2.76 -7.70 -18.77
CA PHE A 91 -4.00 -6.95 -18.62
C PHE A 91 -3.69 -5.48 -18.32
N GLY A 92 -4.66 -4.61 -18.56
CA GLY A 92 -4.61 -3.22 -18.11
C GLY A 92 -5.16 -3.10 -16.70
N ALA A 93 -4.58 -2.22 -15.88
CA ALA A 93 -5.05 -1.96 -14.53
C ALA A 93 -5.17 -0.45 -14.27
N ALA A 94 -6.25 -0.04 -13.60
CA ALA A 94 -6.45 1.34 -13.17
C ALA A 94 -7.17 1.40 -11.83
N VAL A 95 -6.90 2.43 -11.04
CA VAL A 95 -7.64 2.71 -9.80
C VAL A 95 -8.57 3.90 -10.03
N VAL A 96 -9.87 3.68 -9.84
CA VAL A 96 -10.92 4.70 -9.99
C VAL A 96 -11.84 4.64 -8.78
N GLU A 97 -12.02 5.76 -8.08
CA GLU A 97 -12.94 5.88 -6.93
C GLU A 97 -12.82 4.76 -5.89
N ASN A 98 -11.58 4.49 -5.44
CA ASN A 98 -11.26 3.44 -4.47
C ASN A 98 -11.58 2.01 -4.97
N LYS A 99 -11.52 1.78 -6.28
CA LYS A 99 -11.73 0.47 -6.89
C LYS A 99 -10.63 0.17 -7.90
N LEU A 100 -10.05 -1.01 -7.81
CA LEU A 100 -9.10 -1.51 -8.81
C LEU A 100 -9.89 -2.15 -9.94
N ILE A 101 -9.71 -1.65 -11.15
CA ILE A 101 -10.30 -2.16 -12.39
C ILE A 101 -9.22 -2.90 -13.16
N VAL A 102 -9.49 -4.16 -13.50
CA VAL A 102 -8.63 -5.04 -14.29
C VAL A 102 -9.33 -5.33 -15.62
N VAL A 103 -8.68 -4.96 -16.73
CA VAL A 103 -9.27 -4.94 -18.07
C VAL A 103 -8.53 -5.91 -19.00
N GLY A 104 -9.26 -6.82 -19.63
CA GLY A 104 -8.72 -7.72 -20.65
C GLY A 104 -7.64 -8.66 -20.12
N GLY A 105 -6.57 -8.83 -20.89
CA GLY A 105 -5.46 -9.74 -20.60
C GLY A 105 -5.62 -11.11 -21.25
N ARG A 106 -4.86 -12.08 -20.76
CA ARG A 106 -4.94 -13.48 -21.16
C ARG A 106 -4.76 -14.44 -20.01
N ASP A 107 -5.42 -15.58 -20.06
CA ASP A 107 -5.32 -16.67 -19.07
C ASP A 107 -4.26 -17.73 -19.43
N GLY A 108 -3.53 -17.49 -20.52
CA GLY A 108 -2.52 -18.39 -21.09
C GLY A 108 -2.75 -18.56 -22.58
N LEU A 109 -3.89 -19.14 -22.96
CA LEU A 109 -4.26 -19.42 -24.35
C LEU A 109 -5.32 -18.47 -24.89
N LYS A 110 -6.22 -17.95 -24.03
CA LYS A 110 -7.34 -17.12 -24.45
C LYS A 110 -7.08 -15.65 -24.13
N THR A 111 -7.22 -14.79 -25.15
CA THR A 111 -7.32 -13.34 -24.92
C THR A 111 -8.70 -13.03 -24.37
N MET A 112 -8.76 -12.16 -23.36
CA MET A 112 -9.97 -11.81 -22.63
C MET A 112 -10.48 -10.42 -23.05
N ASN A 113 -11.79 -10.23 -22.99
CA ASN A 113 -12.45 -8.93 -23.09
C ASN A 113 -13.17 -8.53 -21.79
N CYS A 114 -13.17 -9.41 -20.78
CA CYS A 114 -13.84 -9.17 -19.51
C CYS A 114 -13.17 -8.02 -18.75
N VAL A 115 -13.96 -7.37 -17.91
CA VAL A 115 -13.52 -6.32 -17.00
C VAL A 115 -13.97 -6.71 -15.61
N ASP A 116 -13.04 -6.77 -14.67
CA ASP A 116 -13.35 -7.05 -13.27
C ASP A 116 -12.93 -5.88 -12.40
N ARG A 117 -13.64 -5.73 -11.28
CA ARG A 117 -13.45 -4.65 -10.33
C ARG A 117 -13.37 -5.20 -8.92
N LEU A 118 -12.28 -4.89 -8.24
CA LEU A 118 -12.11 -5.06 -6.80
C LEU A 118 -12.47 -3.74 -6.12
N ASP A 119 -13.46 -3.77 -5.23
CA ASP A 119 -13.80 -2.65 -4.37
C ASP A 119 -12.97 -2.72 -3.08
N PHE A 120 -12.13 -1.72 -2.81
CA PHE A 120 -11.22 -1.74 -1.66
C PHE A 120 -11.93 -1.51 -0.31
N THR A 121 -13.18 -1.03 -0.31
CA THR A 121 -13.98 -0.87 0.90
C THR A 121 -14.59 -2.20 1.34
N THR A 122 -15.09 -2.97 0.38
CA THR A 122 -15.76 -4.26 0.64
C THR A 122 -14.83 -5.46 0.49
N LEU A 123 -13.67 -5.28 -0.14
CA LEU A 123 -12.71 -6.32 -0.53
C LEU A 123 -13.35 -7.43 -1.36
N ARG A 124 -14.27 -7.05 -2.27
CA ARG A 124 -14.99 -7.98 -3.13
C ARG A 124 -14.74 -7.69 -4.60
N TRP A 125 -14.60 -8.78 -5.35
CA TRP A 125 -14.61 -8.74 -6.81
C TRP A 125 -16.04 -8.71 -7.35
N SER A 126 -16.22 -7.97 -8.43
CA SER A 126 -17.44 -7.93 -9.24
C SER A 126 -17.06 -7.75 -10.71
N SER A 127 -17.81 -8.35 -11.62
CA SER A 127 -17.60 -8.13 -13.05
C SER A 127 -18.31 -6.87 -13.52
N LEU A 128 -17.69 -6.16 -14.45
CA LEU A 128 -18.23 -5.01 -15.17
C LEU A 128 -18.58 -5.44 -16.61
N PRO A 129 -19.31 -4.59 -17.37
CA PRO A 129 -19.54 -4.85 -18.79
C PRO A 129 -18.24 -5.14 -19.54
N SER A 130 -18.26 -6.18 -20.37
CA SER A 130 -17.08 -6.59 -21.15
C SER A 130 -16.80 -5.61 -22.29
N MET A 131 -15.55 -5.51 -22.70
CA MET A 131 -15.16 -4.77 -23.91
C MET A 131 -15.71 -5.46 -25.16
N ASN A 132 -15.96 -4.67 -26.21
CA ASN A 132 -16.36 -5.21 -27.52
C ASN A 132 -15.28 -6.05 -28.21
N THR A 133 -14.03 -5.88 -27.81
CA THR A 133 -12.88 -6.56 -28.41
C THR A 133 -12.01 -7.17 -27.32
N HIS A 134 -11.53 -8.40 -27.57
CA HIS A 134 -10.54 -9.06 -26.73
C HIS A 134 -9.20 -8.34 -26.87
N ARG A 135 -8.56 -7.99 -25.75
CA ARG A 135 -7.31 -7.23 -25.73
C ARG A 135 -6.36 -7.79 -24.68
N HIS A 136 -5.07 -7.85 -25.01
CA HIS A 136 -3.97 -8.10 -24.09
C HIS A 136 -2.78 -7.20 -24.48
N GLY A 137 -1.81 -7.03 -23.59
CA GLY A 137 -0.68 -6.11 -23.78
C GLY A 137 -1.08 -4.64 -23.57
N LEU A 138 -2.05 -4.41 -22.67
CA LEU A 138 -2.59 -3.10 -22.31
C LEU A 138 -1.73 -2.39 -21.26
#